data_AF-A0A4U1Z6P7-F1
#
_entry.id   AF-A0A4U1Z6P7-F1
#
_cell.length_a   1.000
_cell.length_b   1.000
_cell.length_c   1.000
_cell.angle_alpha   90.00
_cell.angle_beta   90.00
_cell.angle_gamma   90.00
#
_symmetry.space_group_name_H-M   'P 1'
#
loop_
_entity.id
_entity.type
_entity.pdbx_description
1 polymer ?
#
loop_
_entity_poly.entity_id
_entity_poly.type
_entity_poly.pdbx_seq_one_letter_code
_entity_poly.pdbx_strand_id
1 'polypeptide(L)'
;MKQFKVLISLGLSLCVILFLPLAQASSSNIESASVSTCNVKGNLSISILGGITNNVPISCANRTERESVGKNEQSVTGDLDVDAGPMLNVAHLEAPHGTSLYQESDNTTSLIGFTEVENIEFVQGQITAEGVVGAMFIENQSDSEFLVLAPITELAYLTINGEPQTLPYPIPPNHSLYVGNISLDVNVDGIGLVSVPVNGEVTLNRVSITESSPNETKIEHSPIHIELNGEVKLLNSELVKINLVIDDYSSVDIIDIEGYESRIKMVIGKSYEDL
;
A
#
# COMPACT_ATOMS: atom_id res chain seq x y z
N MET A 1 57.33 10.40 -73.04
CA MET A 1 58.14 10.05 -71.86
C MET A 1 58.30 11.28 -70.96
N LYS A 2 57.63 11.30 -69.80
CA LYS A 2 58.06 11.96 -68.56
C LYS A 2 57.07 11.54 -67.47
N GLN A 3 57.61 10.96 -66.40
CA GLN A 3 56.87 10.45 -65.25
C GLN A 3 56.77 11.50 -64.12
N PHE A 4 55.87 11.19 -63.18
CA PHE A 4 55.82 11.57 -61.75
C PHE A 4 55.52 13.03 -61.38
N LYS A 5 54.36 13.25 -60.72
CA LYS A 5 54.28 13.20 -59.24
C LYS A 5 52.82 13.25 -58.77
N VAL A 6 52.58 12.42 -57.75
CA VAL A 6 51.38 12.28 -56.91
C VAL A 6 51.05 13.60 -56.22
N LEU A 7 49.77 13.98 -56.17
CA LEU A 7 49.17 14.64 -55.02
C LEU A 7 47.69 14.24 -54.94
N ILE A 8 47.42 13.18 -54.18
CA ILE A 8 46.07 12.81 -53.77
C ILE A 8 45.65 13.82 -52.70
N SER A 9 44.87 14.81 -53.10
CA SER A 9 44.15 15.69 -52.17
C SER A 9 42.84 15.01 -51.82
N LEU A 10 42.85 14.26 -50.70
CA LEU A 10 41.64 13.81 -50.02
C LEU A 10 40.85 15.05 -49.56
N GLY A 11 39.89 15.47 -50.36
CA GLY A 11 38.79 16.31 -49.91
C GLY A 11 37.81 15.45 -49.11
N LEU A 12 38.24 14.98 -47.94
CA LEU A 12 37.36 14.38 -46.95
C LEU A 12 36.49 15.53 -46.42
N SER A 13 35.34 15.75 -47.05
CA SER A 13 34.30 16.63 -46.51
C SER A 13 33.92 16.07 -45.15
N LEU A 14 34.41 16.76 -44.12
CA LEU A 14 34.16 16.49 -42.73
C LEU A 14 32.66 16.73 -42.50
N CYS A 15 31.84 15.70 -42.72
CA CYS A 15 30.53 15.60 -42.10
C CYS A 15 30.77 15.50 -40.59
N VAL A 16 30.95 16.65 -39.95
CA VAL A 16 30.73 16.80 -38.51
C VAL A 16 29.24 16.59 -38.34
N ILE A 17 28.85 15.32 -38.13
CA ILE A 17 27.59 15.01 -37.47
C ILE A 17 27.77 15.65 -36.09
N LEU A 18 27.21 16.85 -35.94
CA LEU A 18 26.95 17.44 -34.65
C LEU A 18 26.06 16.44 -33.92
N PHE A 19 26.67 15.59 -33.10
CA PHE A 19 26.00 15.00 -31.95
C PHE A 19 25.68 16.18 -31.04
N LEU A 20 24.59 16.89 -31.36
CA LEU A 20 23.88 17.65 -30.36
C LEU A 20 23.61 16.64 -29.23
N PRO A 21 23.97 16.93 -27.97
CA PRO A 21 23.40 16.15 -26.88
C PRO A 21 21.90 16.23 -27.09
N LEU A 22 21.27 15.08 -27.32
CA LEU A 22 19.83 14.96 -27.15
C LEU A 22 19.57 15.55 -25.78
N ALA A 23 18.95 16.71 -25.73
CA ALA A 23 18.35 17.22 -24.52
C ALA A 23 17.35 16.13 -24.15
N GLN A 24 17.76 15.23 -23.25
CA GLN A 24 16.84 14.35 -22.57
C GLN A 24 15.95 15.31 -21.80
N ALA A 25 14.75 15.57 -22.34
CA ALA A 25 13.70 16.21 -21.57
C ALA A 25 13.56 15.38 -20.30
N SER A 26 13.61 16.04 -19.14
CA SER A 26 13.38 15.39 -17.84
C SER A 26 12.10 14.57 -17.95
N SER A 27 12.20 13.26 -17.72
CA SER A 27 11.19 12.26 -18.12
C SER A 27 9.87 12.34 -17.33
N SER A 28 9.85 13.07 -16.22
CA SER A 28 8.64 13.49 -15.49
C SER A 28 8.98 14.65 -14.53
N ASN A 29 7.98 15.25 -13.89
CA ASN A 29 8.19 16.22 -12.79
C ASN A 29 8.60 15.54 -11.47
N ILE A 30 8.84 14.22 -11.49
CA ILE A 30 9.24 13.41 -10.34
C ILE A 30 10.76 13.24 -10.37
N GLU A 31 11.42 13.62 -9.28
CA GLU A 31 12.85 13.37 -9.05
C GLU A 31 13.09 11.91 -8.64
N SER A 32 12.26 11.38 -7.75
CA SER A 32 12.29 9.98 -7.35
C SER A 32 10.94 9.53 -6.83
N ALA A 33 10.67 8.23 -6.95
CA ALA A 33 9.49 7.63 -6.36
C ALA A 33 9.74 6.20 -5.92
N SER A 34 8.94 5.73 -4.96
CA SER A 34 8.89 4.34 -4.56
C SER A 34 7.45 3.86 -4.51
N VAL A 35 7.27 2.56 -4.70
CA VAL A 35 6.00 1.86 -4.51
C VAL A 35 6.24 0.60 -3.71
N SER A 36 5.48 0.43 -2.63
CA SER A 36 5.54 -0.76 -1.77
C SER A 36 4.15 -1.30 -1.48
N THR A 37 4.05 -2.61 -1.34
CA THR A 37 2.80 -3.27 -0.95
C THR A 37 3.05 -4.30 0.15
N CYS A 38 1.99 -4.58 0.92
CA CYS A 38 1.91 -5.50 2.03
C CYS A 38 0.48 -6.02 2.09
N ASN A 39 0.25 -7.34 2.07
CA ASN A 39 -1.12 -7.86 2.23
C ASN A 39 -1.64 -7.67 3.66
N VAL A 40 -0.75 -7.64 4.66
CA VAL A 40 -1.09 -7.29 6.06
C VAL A 40 0.08 -6.56 6.71
N LYS A 41 -0.20 -5.49 7.45
CA LYS A 41 0.69 -4.85 8.44
C LYS A 41 -0.15 -4.17 9.53
N GLY A 42 0.48 -3.67 10.59
CA GLY A 42 -0.27 -2.95 11.60
C GLY A 42 0.48 -2.76 12.91
N ASN A 43 -0.27 -2.48 13.97
CA ASN A 43 0.25 -2.39 15.32
C ASN A 43 -0.81 -2.80 16.35
N LEU A 44 -0.38 -3.58 17.34
CA LEU A 44 -1.15 -3.90 18.54
C LEU A 44 -0.59 -3.11 19.73
N SER A 45 -1.37 -2.18 20.25
CA SER A 45 -1.09 -1.50 21.52
C SER A 45 -1.84 -2.21 22.64
N ILE A 46 -1.11 -2.64 23.67
CA ILE A 46 -1.68 -3.36 24.82
C ILE A 46 -1.14 -2.81 26.14
N SER A 47 -2.06 -2.51 27.05
CA SER A 47 -1.76 -2.22 28.46
C SER A 47 -2.36 -3.31 29.34
N ILE A 48 -1.59 -3.74 30.36
CA ILE A 48 -2.02 -4.74 31.34
C ILE A 48 -1.90 -4.11 32.74
N LEU A 49 -2.91 -4.32 33.58
CA LEU A 49 -3.00 -3.89 34.98
C LEU A 49 -2.77 -2.36 35.18
N GLY A 50 -3.11 -1.52 34.19
CA GLY A 50 -2.87 -0.08 34.23
C GLY A 50 -1.38 0.31 34.21
N GLY A 51 -0.51 -0.61 33.80
CA GLY A 51 0.94 -0.43 33.72
C GLY A 51 1.42 0.18 32.41
N ILE A 52 2.57 -0.29 31.92
CA ILE A 52 3.21 0.18 30.68
C ILE A 52 2.42 -0.32 29.47
N THR A 53 2.11 0.60 28.55
CA THR A 53 1.61 0.26 27.21
C THR A 53 2.73 -0.28 26.35
N ASN A 54 2.59 -1.52 25.87
CA ASN A 54 3.47 -2.11 24.90
C ASN A 54 2.87 -1.95 23.50
N ASN A 55 3.70 -1.51 22.54
CA ASN A 55 3.34 -1.50 21.13
C ASN A 55 4.06 -2.66 20.45
N VAL A 56 3.28 -3.59 19.91
CA VAL A 56 3.73 -4.78 19.21
C VAL A 56 3.48 -4.55 17.71
N PRO A 57 4.54 -4.25 16.93
CA PRO A 57 4.37 -4.03 15.50
C PRO A 57 4.00 -5.34 14.81
N ILE A 58 3.00 -5.27 13.93
CA ILE A 58 2.65 -6.35 13.01
C ILE A 58 3.44 -6.09 11.73
N SER A 59 4.43 -6.94 11.48
CA SER A 59 5.33 -6.77 10.34
C SER A 59 4.60 -6.97 9.02
N CYS A 60 5.08 -6.28 7.98
CA CYS A 60 4.54 -6.39 6.62
C CYS A 60 4.67 -7.83 6.09
N ALA A 61 3.52 -8.46 5.90
CA ALA A 61 3.36 -9.77 5.27
C ALA A 61 3.41 -9.64 3.74
N ASN A 62 4.15 -10.54 3.09
CA ASN A 62 4.28 -10.62 1.63
C ASN A 62 4.70 -9.28 0.96
N ARG A 63 5.72 -8.63 1.52
CA ARG A 63 6.18 -7.31 1.06
C ARG A 63 6.65 -7.34 -0.39
N THR A 64 6.18 -6.40 -1.19
CA THR A 64 6.84 -6.03 -2.46
C THR A 64 7.25 -4.57 -2.45
N GLU A 65 8.28 -4.23 -3.22
CA GLU A 65 8.83 -2.87 -3.25
C GLU A 65 9.62 -2.62 -4.53
N ARG A 66 9.53 -1.39 -5.03
CA ARG A 66 10.34 -0.83 -6.11
C ARG A 66 10.61 0.64 -5.87
N GLU A 67 11.88 1.03 -6.00
CA GLU A 67 12.37 2.42 -5.97
C GLU A 67 12.89 2.88 -7.35
N SER A 68 12.77 2.01 -8.37
CA SER A 68 13.22 2.27 -9.73
C SER A 68 12.49 1.36 -10.72
N VAL A 69 12.58 1.70 -12.01
CA VAL A 69 11.91 1.02 -13.12
C VAL A 69 12.06 -0.51 -13.03
N GLY A 70 10.92 -1.20 -13.03
CA GLY A 70 10.84 -2.65 -12.96
C GLY A 70 9.62 -3.15 -12.18
N LYS A 71 9.45 -4.47 -12.15
CA LYS A 71 8.35 -5.17 -11.46
C LYS A 71 8.89 -6.06 -10.35
N ASN A 72 8.41 -5.89 -9.12
CA ASN A 72 8.60 -6.85 -8.03
C ASN A 72 7.26 -7.54 -7.78
N GLU A 73 7.26 -8.86 -7.74
CA GLU A 73 6.06 -9.67 -7.54
C GLU A 73 6.40 -10.78 -6.56
N GLN A 74 5.51 -11.01 -5.60
CA GLN A 74 5.63 -12.07 -4.62
C GLN A 74 4.29 -12.78 -4.50
N SER A 75 4.33 -14.11 -4.49
CA SER A 75 3.15 -14.95 -4.34
C SER A 75 3.50 -16.07 -3.39
N VAL A 76 2.65 -16.29 -2.39
CA VAL A 76 2.74 -17.45 -1.50
C VAL A 76 1.65 -18.43 -1.94
N THR A 77 2.01 -19.67 -2.26
CA THR A 77 1.05 -20.68 -2.74
C THR A 77 0.28 -21.39 -1.62
N GLY A 78 0.35 -20.89 -0.39
CA GLY A 78 -0.28 -21.48 0.78
C GLY A 78 -0.51 -20.43 1.85
N ASP A 79 -0.94 -20.88 3.02
CA ASP A 79 -1.45 -19.99 4.05
C ASP A 79 -0.32 -19.23 4.75
N LEU A 80 -0.62 -17.99 5.15
CA LEU A 80 0.25 -17.13 5.91
C LEU A 80 -0.45 -16.65 7.18
N ASP A 81 0.03 -17.14 8.32
CA ASP A 81 -0.39 -16.67 9.64
C ASP A 81 0.42 -15.45 10.08
N VAL A 82 -0.28 -14.47 10.63
CA VAL A 82 0.29 -13.25 11.21
C VAL A 82 -0.13 -13.17 12.68
N ASP A 83 0.87 -13.22 13.55
CA ASP A 83 0.71 -13.14 15.01
C ASP A 83 1.26 -11.83 15.57
N ALA A 84 0.72 -11.38 16.71
CA ALA A 84 1.24 -10.26 17.48
C ALA A 84 1.33 -10.64 18.96
N GLY A 85 2.42 -11.31 19.34
CA GLY A 85 2.84 -11.55 20.72
C GLY A 85 1.71 -12.02 21.67
N PRO A 86 1.07 -11.11 22.44
CA PRO A 86 -0.03 -11.44 23.33
C PRO A 86 -1.35 -11.84 22.62
N MET A 87 -1.46 -11.62 21.31
CA MET A 87 -2.60 -12.01 20.48
C MET A 87 -2.13 -12.92 19.34
N LEU A 88 -2.64 -14.14 19.32
CA LEU A 88 -2.47 -15.07 18.20
C LEU A 88 -3.52 -14.79 17.12
N ASN A 89 -3.21 -15.17 15.87
CA ASN A 89 -4.09 -15.11 14.72
C ASN A 89 -4.67 -13.70 14.51
N VAL A 90 -3.76 -12.72 14.42
CA VAL A 90 -4.10 -11.33 14.07
C VAL A 90 -4.67 -11.28 12.65
N ALA A 91 -4.02 -12.02 11.75
CA ALA A 91 -4.54 -12.28 10.42
C ALA A 91 -4.10 -13.67 9.94
N HIS A 92 -4.92 -14.29 9.11
CA HIS A 92 -4.62 -15.49 8.35
C HIS A 92 -4.97 -15.21 6.89
N LEU A 93 -4.01 -15.41 5.99
CA LEU A 93 -4.16 -15.11 4.57
C LEU A 93 -4.02 -16.40 3.76
N GLU A 94 -4.99 -16.67 2.89
CA GLU A 94 -4.91 -17.75 1.92
C GLU A 94 -4.33 -17.25 0.59
N ALA A 95 -3.23 -17.87 0.19
CA ALA A 95 -2.54 -17.63 -1.08
C ALA A 95 -2.27 -16.13 -1.42
N PRO A 96 -1.68 -15.33 -0.51
CA PRO A 96 -1.49 -13.91 -0.74
C PRO A 96 -0.54 -13.64 -1.92
N HIS A 97 -0.90 -12.63 -2.71
CA HIS A 97 -0.14 -12.10 -3.83
C HIS A 97 0.05 -10.59 -3.68
N GLY A 98 1.24 -10.11 -4.05
CA GLY A 98 1.57 -8.70 -4.06
C GLY A 98 2.41 -8.34 -5.28
N THR A 99 2.25 -7.12 -5.79
CA THR A 99 3.06 -6.56 -6.86
C THR A 99 3.33 -5.07 -6.64
N SER A 100 4.58 -4.68 -6.84
CA SER A 100 5.04 -3.29 -6.93
C SER A 100 5.67 -3.09 -8.30
N LEU A 101 5.16 -2.16 -9.08
CA LEU A 101 5.63 -1.87 -10.42
C LEU A 101 5.88 -0.37 -10.59
N TYR A 102 7.09 -0.04 -11.02
CA TYR A 102 7.49 1.30 -11.46
C TYR A 102 7.76 1.22 -12.97
N GLN A 103 7.07 2.03 -13.75
CA GLN A 103 7.32 2.22 -15.18
C GLN A 103 7.67 3.68 -15.49
N GLU A 104 8.58 3.86 -16.45
CA GLU A 104 8.84 5.15 -17.09
C GLU A 104 8.73 4.97 -18.60
N SER A 105 8.04 5.89 -19.26
CA SER A 105 8.03 6.06 -20.71
C SER A 105 8.16 7.54 -21.05
N ASP A 106 8.31 7.85 -22.35
CA ASP A 106 8.44 9.24 -22.82
C ASP A 106 7.33 10.12 -22.22
N ASN A 107 7.73 11.03 -21.32
CA ASN A 107 6.88 11.99 -20.60
C ASN A 107 5.89 11.42 -19.58
N THR A 108 6.10 10.20 -19.10
CA THR A 108 5.16 9.51 -18.21
C THR A 108 5.88 8.68 -17.16
N THR A 109 5.44 8.80 -15.91
CA THR A 109 5.85 7.94 -14.80
C THR A 109 4.62 7.26 -14.25
N SER A 110 4.65 5.94 -14.10
CA SER A 110 3.55 5.14 -13.58
C SER A 110 4.00 4.24 -12.44
N LEU A 111 3.27 4.29 -11.34
CA LEU A 111 3.50 3.53 -10.12
C LEU A 111 2.25 2.72 -9.82
N ILE A 112 2.43 1.41 -9.66
CA ILE A 112 1.33 0.48 -9.42
C ILE A 112 1.66 -0.37 -8.21
N GLY A 113 0.86 -0.23 -7.16
CA GLY A 113 0.81 -1.17 -6.04
C GLY A 113 -0.42 -2.05 -6.18
N PHE A 114 -0.25 -3.37 -6.12
CA PHE A 114 -1.31 -4.35 -6.19
C PHE A 114 -1.16 -5.39 -5.07
N THR A 115 -2.28 -5.75 -4.44
CA THR A 115 -2.41 -6.83 -3.48
C THR A 115 -3.63 -7.67 -3.82
N GLU A 116 -3.52 -8.98 -3.70
CA GLU A 116 -4.62 -9.93 -3.89
C GLU A 116 -4.53 -11.03 -2.85
N VAL A 117 -5.68 -11.42 -2.29
CA VAL A 117 -5.80 -12.53 -1.35
C VAL A 117 -7.11 -13.25 -1.63
N GLU A 118 -7.08 -14.58 -1.72
CA GLU A 118 -8.30 -15.37 -1.96
C GLU A 118 -9.24 -15.28 -0.77
N ASN A 119 -8.74 -15.56 0.43
CA ASN A 119 -9.46 -15.43 1.69
C ASN A 119 -8.56 -14.81 2.75
N ILE A 120 -9.11 -13.89 3.54
CA ILE A 120 -8.43 -13.31 4.68
C ILE A 120 -9.32 -13.34 5.91
N GLU A 121 -8.78 -13.83 7.01
CA GLU A 121 -9.40 -13.79 8.32
C GLU A 121 -8.60 -12.84 9.19
N PHE A 122 -9.25 -11.83 9.75
CA PHE A 122 -8.66 -10.92 10.72
C PHE A 122 -9.21 -11.19 12.11
N VAL A 123 -8.34 -10.93 13.08
CA VAL A 123 -8.66 -10.83 14.50
C VAL A 123 -9.39 -12.07 15.00
N GLN A 124 -8.74 -13.24 14.90
CA GLN A 124 -9.28 -14.52 15.34
C GLN A 124 -10.58 -14.92 14.60
N GLY A 125 -10.65 -14.60 13.30
CA GLY A 125 -11.79 -14.92 12.44
C GLY A 125 -13.04 -14.08 12.70
N GLN A 126 -12.94 -13.02 13.51
CA GLN A 126 -14.08 -12.13 13.78
C GLN A 126 -14.42 -11.25 12.57
N ILE A 127 -13.48 -10.99 11.67
CA ILE A 127 -13.71 -10.26 10.42
C ILE A 127 -13.13 -11.11 9.31
N THR A 128 -13.92 -11.50 8.32
CA THR A 128 -13.45 -12.31 7.19
C THR A 128 -13.80 -11.64 5.87
N ALA A 129 -12.91 -11.74 4.89
CA ALA A 129 -13.16 -11.24 3.54
C ALA A 129 -12.67 -12.24 2.49
N GLU A 130 -13.38 -12.30 1.37
CA GLU A 130 -13.09 -13.20 0.25
C GLU A 130 -12.89 -12.39 -1.04
N GLY A 131 -12.00 -12.87 -1.91
CA GLY A 131 -11.65 -12.23 -3.17
C GLY A 131 -11.18 -10.80 -2.98
N VAL A 132 -10.25 -10.58 -2.05
CA VAL A 132 -9.73 -9.25 -1.72
C VAL A 132 -8.76 -8.83 -2.80
N VAL A 133 -9.08 -7.75 -3.51
CA VAL A 133 -8.18 -7.11 -4.48
C VAL A 133 -8.00 -5.66 -4.09
N GLY A 134 -6.75 -5.27 -3.93
CA GLY A 134 -6.28 -3.92 -3.69
C GLY A 134 -5.41 -3.44 -4.82
N ALA A 135 -5.68 -2.26 -5.35
CA ALA A 135 -4.77 -1.67 -6.30
C ALA A 135 -4.71 -0.14 -6.17
N MET A 136 -3.51 0.40 -6.31
CA MET A 136 -3.26 1.83 -6.37
C MET A 136 -2.45 2.13 -7.62
N PHE A 137 -3.05 2.85 -8.55
CA PHE A 137 -2.41 3.30 -9.78
C PHE A 137 -2.16 4.80 -9.68
N ILE A 138 -0.91 5.20 -9.83
CA ILE A 138 -0.51 6.60 -9.88
C ILE A 138 0.21 6.84 -11.21
N GLU A 139 -0.28 7.82 -11.96
CA GLU A 139 0.34 8.26 -13.20
C GLU A 139 0.66 9.75 -13.13
N ASN A 140 1.88 10.10 -13.53
CA ASN A 140 2.31 11.47 -13.79
C ASN A 140 2.60 11.65 -15.27
N GLN A 141 2.22 12.80 -15.83
CA GLN A 141 2.57 13.21 -17.19
C GLN A 141 3.39 14.50 -17.12
N SER A 142 4.49 14.62 -17.87
CA SER A 142 5.42 15.76 -17.74
C SER A 142 4.78 17.15 -17.93
N ASP A 143 3.74 17.25 -18.75
CA ASP A 143 3.01 18.50 -19.01
C ASP A 143 1.77 18.69 -18.11
N SER A 144 1.56 17.79 -17.15
CA SER A 144 0.44 17.82 -16.20
C SER A 144 0.90 18.41 -14.88
N GLU A 145 0.11 19.34 -14.33
CA GLU A 145 0.22 19.75 -12.93
C GLU A 145 -0.37 18.70 -11.97
N PHE A 146 -0.96 17.63 -12.51
CA PHE A 146 -1.67 16.62 -11.73
C PHE A 146 -0.98 15.25 -11.72
N LEU A 147 -0.89 14.67 -10.53
CA LEU A 147 -0.75 13.22 -10.31
C LEU A 147 -2.15 12.60 -10.36
N VAL A 148 -2.36 11.70 -11.33
CA VAL A 148 -3.62 10.95 -11.45
C VAL A 148 -3.55 9.75 -10.53
N LEU A 149 -4.42 9.70 -9.53
CA LEU A 149 -4.52 8.60 -8.56
C LEU A 149 -5.81 7.82 -8.79
N ALA A 150 -5.73 6.51 -9.00
CA ALA A 150 -6.87 5.61 -9.07
C ALA A 150 -6.71 4.48 -8.04
N PRO A 151 -7.33 4.60 -6.86
CA PRO A 151 -7.39 3.54 -5.86
C PRO A 151 -8.59 2.63 -6.14
N ILE A 152 -8.36 1.32 -6.12
CA ILE A 152 -9.35 0.29 -6.40
C ILE A 152 -9.36 -0.70 -5.26
N THR A 153 -10.57 -1.07 -4.84
CA THR A 153 -10.79 -2.13 -3.87
C THR A 153 -11.98 -2.94 -4.34
N GLU A 154 -11.76 -4.24 -4.47
CA GLU A 154 -12.80 -5.22 -4.75
C GLU A 154 -12.78 -6.29 -3.67
N LEU A 155 -13.99 -6.71 -3.29
CA LEU A 155 -14.26 -7.73 -2.28
C LEU A 155 -15.46 -8.51 -2.79
N ALA A 156 -15.34 -9.83 -2.88
CA ALA A 156 -16.47 -10.67 -3.24
C ALA A 156 -17.45 -10.78 -2.05
N TYR A 157 -16.90 -10.88 -0.84
CA TYR A 157 -17.68 -11.07 0.39
C TYR A 157 -16.95 -10.49 1.60
N LEU A 158 -17.71 -10.02 2.58
CA LEU A 158 -17.20 -9.54 3.87
C LEU A 158 -18.17 -9.97 4.98
N THR A 159 -17.63 -10.54 6.05
CA THR A 159 -18.36 -10.74 7.31
C THR A 159 -17.72 -9.96 8.45
N ILE A 160 -18.57 -9.49 9.36
CA ILE A 160 -18.16 -8.90 10.64
C ILE A 160 -18.95 -9.64 11.71
N ASN A 161 -18.23 -10.28 12.63
CA ASN A 161 -18.78 -11.14 13.68
C ASN A 161 -19.69 -12.26 13.11
N GLY A 162 -19.29 -12.84 11.97
CA GLY A 162 -20.06 -13.85 11.25
C GLY A 162 -21.27 -13.33 10.48
N GLU A 163 -21.61 -12.04 10.60
CA GLU A 163 -22.74 -11.44 9.87
C GLU A 163 -22.28 -10.87 8.53
N PRO A 164 -22.92 -11.25 7.40
CA PRO A 164 -22.59 -10.73 6.08
C PRO A 164 -22.84 -9.23 5.98
N GLN A 165 -21.91 -8.53 5.35
CA GLN A 165 -22.04 -7.10 5.06
C GLN A 165 -22.51 -6.89 3.62
N THR A 166 -23.39 -5.92 3.41
CA THR A 166 -23.79 -5.50 2.05
C THR A 166 -22.89 -4.36 1.61
N LEU A 167 -22.10 -4.60 0.57
CA LEU A 167 -21.15 -3.62 0.04
C LEU A 167 -21.70 -2.91 -1.21
N PRO A 168 -21.45 -1.60 -1.35
CA PRO A 168 -21.70 -0.91 -2.61
C PRO A 168 -20.73 -1.37 -3.70
N TYR A 169 -21.16 -1.31 -4.97
CA TYR A 169 -20.30 -1.56 -6.11
C TYR A 169 -20.35 -0.38 -7.10
N PRO A 170 -19.21 0.28 -7.40
CA PRO A 170 -17.89 0.08 -6.78
C PRO A 170 -17.86 0.53 -5.30
N ILE A 171 -16.90 0.03 -4.52
CA ILE A 171 -16.70 0.45 -3.12
C ILE A 171 -16.14 1.87 -3.12
N PRO A 172 -16.85 2.88 -2.56
CA PRO A 172 -16.37 4.25 -2.57
C PRO A 172 -15.15 4.39 -1.65
N PRO A 173 -14.24 5.34 -1.92
CA PRO A 173 -13.10 5.59 -1.04
C PRO A 173 -13.55 5.89 0.40
N ASN A 174 -12.83 5.33 1.37
CA ASN A 174 -13.08 5.48 2.81
C ASN A 174 -14.49 5.02 3.23
N HIS A 175 -14.96 3.89 2.71
CA HIS A 175 -16.24 3.31 3.09
C HIS A 175 -16.14 2.58 4.44
N SER A 176 -16.68 3.17 5.51
CA SER A 176 -16.57 2.61 6.86
C SER A 176 -17.80 1.80 7.27
N LEU A 177 -17.54 0.67 7.93
CA LEU A 177 -18.50 -0.21 8.56
C LEU A 177 -18.18 -0.33 10.06
N TYR A 178 -19.22 -0.28 10.88
CA TYR A 178 -19.04 -0.38 12.33
C TYR A 178 -18.77 -1.83 12.76
N VAL A 179 -17.81 -2.00 13.67
CA VAL A 179 -17.53 -3.26 14.35
C VAL A 179 -17.93 -3.13 15.82
N GLY A 180 -18.91 -3.93 16.24
CA GLY A 180 -19.46 -3.85 17.59
C GLY A 180 -19.39 -5.16 18.35
N ASN A 181 -18.98 -5.08 19.61
CA ASN A 181 -19.04 -6.17 20.60
C ASN A 181 -18.38 -7.48 20.16
N ILE A 182 -17.28 -7.41 19.40
CA ILE A 182 -16.45 -8.59 19.14
C ILE A 182 -15.58 -8.86 20.36
N SER A 183 -15.25 -10.13 20.57
CA SER A 183 -14.50 -10.59 21.73
C SER A 183 -13.13 -11.06 21.27
N LEU A 184 -12.08 -10.42 21.80
CA LEU A 184 -10.70 -10.80 21.49
C LEU A 184 -10.09 -11.53 22.66
N ASP A 185 -9.60 -12.74 22.42
CA ASP A 185 -8.89 -13.49 23.43
C ASP A 185 -7.42 -13.09 23.44
N VAL A 186 -6.96 -12.53 24.55
CA VAL A 186 -5.59 -12.04 24.72
C VAL A 186 -4.90 -12.77 25.84
N ASN A 187 -3.70 -13.27 25.57
CA ASN A 187 -2.91 -13.95 26.57
C ASN A 187 -2.15 -12.92 27.43
N VAL A 188 -2.56 -12.82 28.69
CA VAL A 188 -1.96 -11.90 29.66
C VAL A 188 -1.02 -12.68 30.57
N ASP A 189 0.26 -12.33 30.54
CA ASP A 189 1.27 -12.99 31.35
C ASP A 189 0.90 -12.95 32.86
N GLY A 190 1.03 -14.10 33.53
CA GLY A 190 0.66 -14.29 34.92
C GLY A 190 -0.85 -14.31 35.24
N ILE A 191 -1.75 -14.04 34.28
CA ILE A 191 -3.22 -14.07 34.47
C ILE A 191 -3.86 -15.18 33.61
N GLY A 192 -3.35 -15.40 32.40
CA GLY A 192 -3.90 -16.32 31.42
C GLY A 192 -4.72 -15.61 30.34
N LEU A 193 -5.60 -16.36 29.67
CA LEU A 193 -6.43 -15.84 28.60
C LEU A 193 -7.52 -14.91 29.14
N VAL A 194 -7.55 -13.67 28.65
CA VAL A 194 -8.54 -12.65 28.98
C VAL A 194 -9.30 -12.29 27.71
N SER A 195 -10.61 -12.48 27.76
CA SER A 195 -11.54 -12.07 26.72
C SER A 195 -11.83 -10.57 26.85
N VAL A 196 -11.41 -9.79 25.86
CA VAL A 196 -11.57 -8.33 25.81
C VAL A 196 -12.67 -7.95 24.82
N PRO A 197 -13.76 -7.32 25.26
CA PRO A 197 -14.74 -6.78 24.33
C PRO A 197 -14.14 -5.56 23.63
N VAL A 198 -14.10 -5.60 22.30
CA VAL A 198 -13.62 -4.47 21.49
C VAL A 198 -14.69 -3.98 20.54
N ASN A 199 -14.55 -2.72 20.14
CA ASN A 199 -15.39 -2.04 19.18
C ASN A 199 -14.50 -1.19 18.28
N GLY A 200 -15.01 -0.81 17.12
CA GLY A 200 -14.30 0.09 16.22
C GLY A 200 -14.90 0.08 14.83
N GLU A 201 -14.05 0.03 13.82
CA GLU A 201 -14.45 0.12 12.42
C GLU A 201 -13.59 -0.72 11.48
N VAL A 202 -14.22 -1.13 10.38
CA VAL A 202 -13.56 -1.60 9.16
C VAL A 202 -13.76 -0.49 8.12
N THR A 203 -12.69 0.14 7.68
CA THR A 203 -12.71 1.13 6.61
C THR A 203 -12.16 0.50 5.34
N LEU A 204 -13.01 0.41 4.31
CA LEU A 204 -12.69 -0.17 3.02
C LEU A 204 -12.25 0.91 2.04
N ASN A 205 -11.40 0.53 1.09
CA ASN A 205 -10.85 1.43 0.07
C ASN A 205 -10.31 2.73 0.70
N ARG A 206 -9.60 2.61 1.82
CA ARG A 206 -9.06 3.75 2.57
C ARG A 206 -7.95 4.37 1.75
N VAL A 207 -7.99 5.69 1.58
CA VAL A 207 -6.95 6.44 0.89
C VAL A 207 -6.53 7.60 1.77
N SER A 208 -5.23 7.65 2.09
CA SER A 208 -4.62 8.71 2.87
C SER A 208 -3.52 9.37 2.05
N ILE A 209 -3.53 10.69 2.00
CA ILE A 209 -2.52 11.49 1.32
C ILE A 209 -1.88 12.38 2.39
N THR A 210 -0.57 12.31 2.52
CA THR A 210 0.21 13.10 3.46
C THR A 210 1.30 13.86 2.71
N GLU A 211 1.30 15.17 2.81
CA GLU A 211 2.35 16.04 2.27
C GLU A 211 3.35 16.34 3.40
N SER A 212 4.51 15.69 3.37
CA SER A 212 5.55 15.83 4.40
C SER A 212 6.41 17.08 4.19
N SER A 213 6.53 17.52 2.94
CA SER A 213 7.20 18.75 2.52
C SER A 213 6.57 19.24 1.19
N PRO A 214 6.87 20.47 0.73
CA PRO A 214 6.29 21.02 -0.50
C PRO A 214 6.43 20.11 -1.74
N ASN A 215 7.49 19.30 -1.79
CA ASN A 215 7.77 18.40 -2.92
C ASN A 215 7.64 16.92 -2.54
N GLU A 216 7.22 16.58 -1.32
CA GLU A 216 7.19 15.20 -0.84
C GLU A 216 5.77 14.79 -0.51
N THR A 217 5.24 13.88 -1.32
CA THR A 217 3.89 13.35 -1.20
C THR A 217 3.96 11.86 -0.89
N LYS A 218 3.31 11.47 0.20
CA LYS A 218 3.05 10.07 0.53
C LYS A 218 1.58 9.75 0.31
N ILE A 219 1.31 8.70 -0.45
CA ILE A 219 -0.03 8.19 -0.72
C ILE A 219 -0.10 6.77 -0.17
N GLU A 220 -1.05 6.53 0.71
CA GLU A 220 -1.33 5.22 1.29
C GLU A 220 -2.72 4.78 0.83
N HIS A 221 -2.83 3.53 0.40
CA HIS A 221 -4.07 2.88 0.07
C HIS A 221 -4.20 1.60 0.87
N SER A 222 -5.35 1.41 1.50
CA SER A 222 -5.67 0.19 2.22
C SER A 222 -7.00 -0.37 1.75
N PRO A 223 -7.01 -1.52 1.05
CA PRO A 223 -8.23 -2.20 0.65
C PRO A 223 -9.13 -2.48 1.85
N ILE A 224 -8.52 -2.95 2.94
CA ILE A 224 -9.14 -3.18 4.23
C ILE A 224 -8.27 -2.54 5.30
N HIS A 225 -8.84 -1.60 6.05
CA HIS A 225 -8.27 -1.03 7.27
C HIS A 225 -9.17 -1.39 8.46
N ILE A 226 -8.60 -1.92 9.54
CA ILE A 226 -9.32 -2.28 10.76
C ILE A 226 -8.73 -1.48 11.91
N GLU A 227 -9.56 -0.73 12.61
CA GLU A 227 -9.22 -0.11 13.89
C GLU A 227 -10.18 -0.63 14.97
N LEU A 228 -9.62 -1.25 16.01
CA LEU A 228 -10.39 -1.81 17.13
C LEU A 228 -9.80 -1.37 18.46
N ASN A 229 -10.67 -1.03 19.40
CA ASN A 229 -10.28 -0.69 20.75
C ASN A 229 -11.21 -1.30 21.80
N GLY A 230 -10.66 -1.68 22.93
CA GLY A 230 -11.46 -2.20 24.04
C GLY A 230 -10.69 -2.26 25.34
N GLU A 231 -11.43 -2.48 26.42
CA GLU A 231 -10.86 -2.59 27.76
C GLU A 231 -11.67 -3.55 28.63
N VAL A 232 -10.97 -4.23 29.53
CA VAL A 232 -11.53 -4.97 30.66
C VAL A 232 -11.02 -4.34 31.94
N LYS A 233 -11.91 -4.17 32.92
CA LYS A 233 -11.59 -3.62 34.24
C LYS A 233 -11.83 -4.66 35.34
N LEU A 234 -10.95 -4.69 36.33
CA LEU A 234 -11.11 -5.46 37.56
C LEU A 234 -11.16 -4.50 38.75
N LEU A 235 -12.27 -4.49 39.49
CA LEU A 235 -12.45 -3.64 40.68
C LEU A 235 -12.19 -2.14 40.43
N ASN A 236 -12.67 -1.63 39.28
CA ASN A 236 -12.47 -0.26 38.78
C ASN A 236 -11.03 0.10 38.35
N SER A 237 -10.10 -0.85 38.38
CA SER A 237 -8.76 -0.69 37.79
C SER A 237 -8.72 -1.31 36.39
N GLU A 238 -7.95 -0.73 35.49
CA GLU A 238 -7.66 -1.31 34.17
C GLU A 238 -6.99 -2.67 34.36
N LEU A 239 -7.58 -3.72 33.76
CA LEU A 239 -7.00 -5.07 33.73
C LEU A 239 -6.26 -5.27 32.40
N VAL A 240 -6.95 -5.02 31.29
CA VAL A 240 -6.39 -5.04 29.94
C VAL A 240 -7.02 -3.90 29.15
N LYS A 241 -6.20 -3.20 28.36
CA LYS A 241 -6.67 -2.26 27.34
C LYS A 241 -5.95 -2.56 26.03
N ILE A 242 -6.70 -2.56 24.94
CA ILE A 242 -6.21 -2.87 23.60
C ILE A 242 -6.58 -1.74 22.64
N ASN A 243 -5.65 -1.39 21.77
CA ASN A 243 -5.91 -0.71 20.51
C ASN A 243 -5.17 -1.48 19.42
N LEU A 244 -5.88 -1.90 18.38
CA LEU A 244 -5.39 -2.72 17.30
C LEU A 244 -5.68 -2.00 15.99
N VAL A 245 -4.63 -1.80 15.20
CA VAL A 245 -4.74 -1.30 13.83
C VAL A 245 -4.13 -2.34 12.90
N ILE A 246 -4.88 -2.75 11.86
CA ILE A 246 -4.43 -3.69 10.83
C ILE A 246 -4.80 -3.13 9.46
N ASP A 247 -3.87 -3.22 8.51
CA ASP A 247 -4.02 -2.78 7.13
C ASP A 247 -3.64 -3.91 6.17
N ASP A 248 -4.47 -4.19 5.16
CA ASP A 248 -3.94 -4.51 3.83
C ASP A 248 -3.47 -3.18 3.23
N TYR A 249 -2.25 -3.11 2.70
CA TYR A 249 -1.55 -1.82 2.55
C TYR A 249 -0.71 -1.74 1.28
N SER A 250 -0.91 -0.66 0.55
CA SER A 250 0.00 -0.16 -0.46
C SER A 250 0.42 1.26 -0.13
N SER A 251 1.68 1.62 -0.38
CA SER A 251 2.08 3.03 -0.37
C SER A 251 3.01 3.40 -1.49
N VAL A 252 2.90 4.67 -1.86
CA VAL A 252 3.75 5.33 -2.82
C VAL A 252 4.29 6.59 -2.18
N ASP A 253 5.60 6.73 -2.20
CA ASP A 253 6.30 7.94 -1.81
C ASP A 253 6.82 8.60 -3.09
N ILE A 254 6.52 9.89 -3.29
CA ILE A 254 6.90 10.68 -4.46
C ILE A 254 7.65 11.91 -3.99
N ILE A 255 8.78 12.17 -4.62
CA ILE A 255 9.56 13.39 -4.50
C ILE A 255 9.54 14.10 -5.85
N ASP A 256 8.87 15.25 -5.92
CA ASP A 256 8.83 16.14 -7.08
C ASP A 256 10.17 16.89 -7.24
N ILE A 257 10.50 17.28 -8.47
CA ILE A 257 11.65 18.15 -8.77
C ILE A 257 11.46 19.51 -8.08
N GLU A 258 12.55 20.07 -7.55
CA GLU A 258 12.52 21.37 -6.87
C GLU A 258 11.84 22.47 -7.70
N GLY A 259 10.80 23.08 -7.14
CA GLY A 259 10.00 24.14 -7.78
C GLY A 259 8.80 23.63 -8.57
N TYR A 260 8.54 22.32 -8.55
CA TYR A 260 7.30 21.70 -9.02
C TYR A 260 6.54 21.11 -7.83
N GLU A 261 5.25 21.40 -7.74
CA GLU A 261 4.35 20.82 -6.74
C GLU A 261 3.20 20.15 -7.49
N SER A 262 3.16 18.83 -7.50
CA SER A 262 2.11 18.11 -8.20
C SER A 262 0.81 18.10 -7.39
N ARG A 263 -0.31 18.47 -8.01
CA ARG A 263 -1.65 18.39 -7.41
C ARG A 263 -2.22 17.00 -7.58
N ILE A 264 -2.91 16.45 -6.59
CA ILE A 264 -3.51 15.11 -6.75
C ILE A 264 -4.91 15.21 -7.35
N LYS A 265 -5.14 14.46 -8.44
CA LYS A 265 -6.45 14.26 -9.04
C LYS A 265 -6.86 12.81 -8.88
N MET A 266 -7.78 12.56 -7.95
CA MET A 266 -8.35 11.23 -7.75
C MET A 266 -9.40 10.90 -8.81
N VAL A 267 -9.31 9.71 -9.41
CA VAL A 267 -10.29 9.14 -10.33
C VAL A 267 -11.03 8.03 -9.61
N ILE A 268 -12.35 8.17 -9.47
CA ILE A 268 -13.21 7.23 -8.75
C ILE A 268 -14.09 6.47 -9.76
N GLY A 269 -14.36 5.20 -9.48
CA GLY A 269 -15.38 4.42 -10.17
C GLY A 269 -14.89 3.57 -11.34
N LYS A 270 -13.62 3.17 -11.33
CA LYS A 270 -13.09 2.14 -12.22
C LYS A 270 -13.10 0.78 -11.51
N SER A 271 -13.39 -0.30 -12.23
CA SER A 271 -13.09 -1.66 -11.77
C SER A 271 -11.63 -2.01 -12.10
N TYR A 272 -11.11 -3.09 -11.50
CA TYR A 272 -9.81 -3.64 -11.91
C TYR A 272 -9.81 -4.06 -13.39
N GLU A 273 -10.93 -4.59 -13.90
CA GLU A 273 -11.06 -5.01 -15.30
C GLU A 273 -11.07 -3.84 -16.31
N ASP A 274 -11.31 -2.61 -15.84
CA ASP A 274 -11.32 -1.39 -16.66
C ASP A 274 -9.91 -0.79 -16.88
N LEU A 275 -8.86 -1.37 -16.28
CA LEU A 275 -7.46 -0.92 -16.34
C LEU A 275 -6.55 -1.91 -17.08
#